data_AF-A0A6L4AZ47-F1
#
_entry.id   AF-A0A6L4AZ47-F1
#
_cell.length_a   1.000
_cell.length_b   1.000
_cell.length_c   1.000
_cell.angle_alpha   90.00
_cell.angle_beta   90.00
_cell.angle_gamma   90.00
#
_symmetry.space_group_name_H-M   'P 1'
#
loop_
_entity.id
_entity.type
_entity.pdbx_description
1 polymer ?
#
loop_
_entity_poly.entity_id
_entity_poly.type
_entity_poly.pdbx_seq_one_letter_code
_entity_poly.pdbx_strand_id
1 'polypeptide(L)'
;MFLKIPALLLKQLYTFGSLANSETGVRFALKNRLSDTHVTGVLGARIDGQPVQAASIVLDFGDGRRVVATEISPAAALALPLRQTVDVEIDGLGPLTRGNHDVELTFTARSLGELTLKVSDTIAEEGTRRSQIPYNKEDDHSREWVGKRQDFVAATTGKRLEHVGQFSFDPALTRGNIENLVGVAQVPIGLAGPLRVNGESAQGEYLIPLATTEGTLVASYSRGMKVINLAGGVTCTVLADAMQRAPVFVFDSAREAREFSAWVERHLAEIRDHAESTSSVAKLLYIDPYLAAKFTYLRFNFATGDAAGQNMVGRATFAACSWILEQDWPAQHVRKFYLESNLATDKKASQVNVMKTRGKRVVAECTIPREVLIQHMRVEPEQLQYHAQVANVGAFISGANNNGCHSPNGITAMFIATGQDVANVAESSAGIVYTEITPARDLYISITIPSLIVATHGGGTGLPTQRECLEMLGCTGRGSVRRFAEIVAGVALAGEISLAAAISSLDWVSSHEKYGRNR
;
A
#
# COMPACT_ATOMS: atom_id res chain seq x y z
N MET A 1 -27.06 -12.18 -23.71
CA MET A 1 -27.02 -12.33 -22.23
C MET A 1 -26.30 -11.10 -21.71
N PHE A 2 -26.98 -10.20 -21.00
CA PHE A 2 -26.35 -8.99 -20.46
C PHE A 2 -25.43 -9.38 -19.31
N LEU A 3 -24.22 -8.82 -19.28
CA LEU A 3 -23.32 -9.00 -18.13
C LEU A 3 -23.95 -8.28 -16.94
N LYS A 4 -24.36 -9.01 -15.91
CA LYS A 4 -24.97 -8.41 -14.70
C LYS A 4 -23.87 -7.63 -13.98
N ILE A 5 -24.03 -6.31 -13.86
CA ILE A 5 -23.03 -5.47 -13.18
C ILE A 5 -23.24 -5.57 -11.67
N PRO A 6 -22.21 -5.91 -10.88
CA PRO A 6 -22.31 -5.93 -9.42
C PRO A 6 -22.87 -4.61 -8.87
N ALA A 7 -23.83 -4.67 -7.95
CA ALA A 7 -24.43 -3.47 -7.36
C ALA A 7 -23.38 -2.53 -6.70
N LEU A 8 -22.29 -3.10 -6.17
CA LEU A 8 -21.14 -2.37 -5.64
C LEU A 8 -20.41 -1.53 -6.72
N LEU A 9 -20.31 -2.02 -7.95
CA LEU A 9 -19.74 -1.27 -9.06
C LEU A 9 -20.69 -0.17 -9.55
N LEU A 10 -22.00 -0.39 -9.50
CA LEU A 10 -22.99 0.63 -9.85
C LEU A 10 -22.98 1.82 -8.90
N LYS A 11 -22.73 1.58 -7.60
CA LYS A 11 -22.53 2.68 -6.63
C LYS A 11 -21.34 3.57 -6.99
N GLN A 12 -20.33 3.02 -7.67
CA GLN A 12 -19.19 3.82 -8.14
C GLN A 12 -19.58 4.77 -9.28
N LEU A 13 -20.78 4.71 -9.86
CA LEU A 13 -21.23 5.75 -10.78
C LEU A 13 -21.54 7.05 -10.04
N TYR A 14 -22.00 6.98 -8.80
CA TYR A 14 -22.32 8.15 -7.99
C TYR A 14 -21.06 8.86 -7.48
N THR A 15 -21.10 10.19 -7.37
CA THR A 15 -20.05 10.99 -6.76
C THR A 15 -20.48 11.38 -5.35
N PHE A 16 -19.97 10.70 -4.32
CA PHE A 16 -20.32 10.98 -2.93
C PHE A 16 -19.97 12.42 -2.52
N GLY A 17 -20.84 13.04 -1.73
CA GLY A 17 -20.78 14.45 -1.35
C GLY A 17 -21.23 15.41 -2.44
N SER A 18 -21.87 14.92 -3.51
CA SER A 18 -22.40 15.78 -4.58
C SER A 18 -23.87 16.14 -4.40
N LEU A 19 -24.60 15.47 -3.50
CA LEU A 19 -25.98 15.80 -3.21
C LEU A 19 -26.09 17.23 -2.65
N ALA A 20 -26.82 18.08 -3.36
CA ALA A 20 -27.05 19.45 -2.96
C ALA A 20 -28.48 19.88 -3.30
N ASN A 21 -29.03 20.80 -2.54
CA ASN A 21 -30.29 21.46 -2.90
C ASN A 21 -30.07 22.40 -4.11
N SER A 22 -31.03 22.41 -5.03
CA SER A 22 -31.16 23.41 -6.09
C SER A 22 -32.37 24.31 -5.79
N GLU A 23 -32.60 25.36 -6.59
CA GLU A 23 -33.74 26.27 -6.37
C GLU A 23 -35.10 25.56 -6.41
N THR A 24 -35.21 24.52 -7.22
CA THR A 24 -36.46 23.79 -7.55
C THR A 24 -36.48 22.35 -7.06
N GLY A 25 -35.39 21.85 -6.46
CA GLY A 25 -35.30 20.49 -5.93
C GLY A 25 -33.90 20.13 -5.47
N VAL A 26 -33.30 19.10 -6.08
CA VAL A 26 -31.96 18.61 -5.72
C VAL A 26 -31.11 18.30 -6.95
N ARG A 27 -29.80 18.27 -6.76
CA ARG A 27 -28.84 17.83 -7.77
C ARG A 27 -27.79 16.91 -7.17
N PHE A 28 -27.24 16.03 -8.00
CA PHE A 28 -26.07 15.21 -7.66
C PHE A 28 -25.31 14.80 -8.92
N ALA A 29 -24.04 14.43 -8.78
CA ALA A 29 -23.16 14.12 -9.90
C ALA A 29 -22.98 12.61 -10.09
N LEU A 30 -23.16 12.15 -11.32
CA LEU A 30 -22.76 10.83 -11.79
C LEU A 30 -21.49 10.93 -12.63
N LYS A 31 -20.59 9.97 -12.49
CA LYS A 31 -19.41 9.84 -13.35
C LYS A 31 -19.33 8.41 -13.87
N ASN A 32 -19.24 8.25 -15.18
CA ASN A 32 -19.08 6.93 -15.77
C ASN A 32 -17.70 6.36 -15.41
N ARG A 33 -17.68 5.29 -14.61
CA ARG A 33 -16.47 4.57 -14.19
C ARG A 33 -16.43 3.13 -14.70
N LEU A 34 -17.37 2.73 -15.56
CA LEU A 34 -17.55 1.35 -16.00
C LEU A 34 -16.90 1.12 -17.37
N SER A 35 -17.55 1.60 -18.43
CA SER A 35 -17.09 1.47 -19.83
C SER A 35 -17.84 2.47 -20.69
N ASP A 36 -17.34 2.75 -21.89
CA ASP A 36 -18.08 3.55 -22.87
C ASP A 36 -19.45 2.92 -23.14
N THR A 37 -20.52 3.69 -22.96
CA THR A 37 -21.87 3.18 -23.15
C THR A 37 -22.79 4.25 -23.72
N HIS A 38 -23.99 3.82 -24.10
CA HIS A 38 -25.08 4.70 -24.52
C HIS A 38 -26.27 4.44 -23.62
N VAL A 39 -26.69 5.44 -22.87
CA VAL A 39 -27.91 5.38 -22.04
C VAL A 39 -29.11 5.40 -23.00
N THR A 40 -29.94 4.36 -22.93
CA THR A 40 -31.10 4.15 -23.81
C THR A 40 -32.42 4.53 -23.15
N GLY A 41 -32.40 4.95 -21.88
CA GLY A 41 -33.56 5.50 -21.19
C GLY A 41 -33.28 5.70 -19.70
N VAL A 42 -33.96 6.64 -19.07
CA VAL A 42 -33.95 6.84 -17.62
C VAL A 42 -35.35 6.54 -17.11
N LEU A 43 -35.49 5.48 -16.31
CA LEU A 43 -36.79 4.96 -15.89
C LEU A 43 -37.37 5.73 -14.71
N GLY A 44 -36.52 6.34 -13.87
CA GLY A 44 -36.94 7.19 -12.76
C GLY A 44 -35.91 7.23 -11.65
N ALA A 45 -36.20 8.03 -10.63
CA ALA A 45 -35.39 8.14 -9.43
C ALA A 45 -36.26 7.99 -8.17
N ARG A 46 -35.63 7.69 -7.03
CA ARG A 46 -36.25 7.81 -5.71
C ARG A 46 -35.32 8.56 -4.77
N ILE A 47 -35.88 9.49 -4.00
CA ILE A 47 -35.18 10.22 -2.95
C ILE A 47 -35.90 9.95 -1.62
N ASP A 48 -35.23 9.35 -0.64
CA ASP A 48 -35.83 8.87 0.62
C ASP A 48 -37.09 8.01 0.41
N GLY A 49 -37.08 7.21 -0.66
CA GLY A 49 -38.19 6.38 -1.07
C GLY A 49 -39.33 7.12 -1.79
N GLN A 50 -39.29 8.45 -1.89
CA GLN A 50 -40.26 9.21 -2.70
C GLN A 50 -39.94 9.07 -4.19
N PRO A 51 -40.89 8.60 -5.02
CA PRO A 51 -40.67 8.41 -6.44
C PRO A 51 -40.65 9.74 -7.19
N VAL A 52 -39.72 9.85 -8.13
CA VAL A 52 -39.54 10.99 -9.02
C VAL A 52 -39.83 10.54 -10.45
N GLN A 53 -40.69 11.27 -11.14
CA GLN A 53 -41.04 11.00 -12.53
C GLN A 53 -39.86 11.34 -13.45
N ALA A 54 -39.67 10.59 -14.52
CA ALA A 54 -38.61 10.85 -15.49
C ALA A 54 -38.68 12.27 -16.09
N ALA A 55 -39.88 12.86 -16.22
CA ALA A 55 -40.06 14.24 -16.70
C ALA A 55 -39.43 15.30 -15.77
N SER A 56 -39.22 14.97 -14.50
CA SER A 56 -38.60 15.84 -13.50
C SER A 56 -37.08 15.67 -13.42
N ILE A 57 -36.49 14.78 -14.22
CA ILE A 57 -35.06 14.47 -14.17
C ILE A 57 -34.39 15.08 -15.41
N VAL A 58 -33.40 15.93 -15.19
CA VAL A 58 -32.60 16.56 -16.23
C VAL A 58 -31.14 16.14 -16.06
N LEU A 59 -30.49 15.76 -17.16
CA LEU A 59 -29.07 15.45 -17.21
C LEU A 59 -28.32 16.64 -17.80
N ASP A 60 -27.47 17.28 -17.01
CA ASP A 60 -26.58 18.37 -17.41
C ASP A 60 -25.14 17.87 -17.58
N PHE A 61 -24.55 18.13 -18.75
CA PHE A 61 -23.19 17.71 -19.09
C PHE A 61 -22.12 18.77 -18.78
N GLY A 62 -22.51 19.94 -18.30
CA GLY A 62 -21.62 21.05 -17.97
C GLY A 62 -21.02 21.78 -19.18
N ASP A 63 -21.35 21.36 -20.41
CA ASP A 63 -20.96 21.99 -21.68
C ASP A 63 -22.12 22.72 -22.36
N GLY A 64 -23.19 22.99 -21.61
CA GLY A 64 -24.42 23.63 -22.08
C GLY A 64 -25.45 22.64 -22.65
N ARG A 65 -25.11 21.35 -22.80
CA ARG A 65 -26.09 20.32 -23.17
C ARG A 65 -26.85 19.86 -21.94
N ARG A 66 -28.18 20.05 -21.97
CA ARG A 66 -29.13 19.54 -20.97
C ARG A 66 -30.15 18.67 -21.68
N VAL A 67 -30.39 17.48 -21.14
CA VAL A 67 -31.30 16.48 -21.74
C VAL A 67 -32.31 16.05 -20.69
N VAL A 68 -33.60 16.21 -20.98
CA VAL A 68 -34.67 15.71 -20.09
C VAL A 68 -34.72 14.19 -20.22
N ALA A 69 -34.86 13.47 -19.10
CA ALA A 69 -34.82 12.01 -19.10
C ALA A 69 -35.85 11.35 -20.02
N THR A 70 -37.00 11.98 -20.28
CA THR A 70 -38.03 11.52 -21.22
C THR A 70 -37.61 11.59 -22.69
N GLU A 71 -36.59 12.36 -23.04
CA GLU A 71 -36.06 12.45 -24.41
C GLU A 71 -35.10 11.30 -24.73
N ILE A 72 -34.62 10.58 -23.71
CA ILE A 72 -33.67 9.49 -23.86
C ILE A 72 -34.44 8.21 -24.17
N SER A 73 -34.19 7.65 -25.34
CA SER A 73 -34.83 6.43 -25.81
C SER A 73 -33.85 5.55 -26.58
N PRO A 74 -34.19 4.29 -26.92
CA PRO A 74 -33.35 3.48 -27.77
C PRO A 74 -33.04 4.12 -29.14
N ALA A 75 -33.95 4.94 -29.67
CA ALA A 75 -33.80 5.68 -30.92
C ALA A 75 -32.99 6.98 -30.76
N ALA A 76 -33.01 7.59 -29.58
CA ALA A 76 -32.26 8.78 -29.21
C ALA A 76 -31.35 8.48 -28.01
N ALA A 77 -30.44 7.53 -28.18
CA ALA A 77 -29.58 7.06 -27.10
C ALA A 77 -28.49 8.09 -26.79
N LEU A 78 -28.27 8.35 -25.51
CA LEU A 78 -27.34 9.35 -25.02
C LEU A 78 -25.96 8.74 -24.80
N ALA A 79 -24.95 9.21 -25.53
CA ALA A 79 -23.58 8.75 -25.33
C ALA A 79 -23.07 9.17 -23.95
N LEU A 80 -22.56 8.20 -23.19
CA LEU A 80 -21.90 8.42 -21.91
C LEU A 80 -20.51 7.75 -21.93
N PRO A 81 -19.49 8.37 -22.55
CA PRO A 81 -18.11 7.92 -22.49
C PRO A 81 -17.56 7.67 -21.09
N LEU A 82 -16.56 6.80 -20.98
CA LEU A 82 -15.81 6.52 -19.77
C LEU A 82 -15.18 7.82 -19.24
N ARG A 83 -15.27 8.02 -17.92
CA ARG A 83 -14.86 9.20 -17.15
C ARG A 83 -15.70 10.46 -17.36
N GLN A 84 -16.71 10.46 -18.24
CA GLN A 84 -17.62 11.59 -18.35
C GLN A 84 -18.42 11.77 -17.05
N THR A 85 -18.57 13.01 -16.62
CA THR A 85 -19.43 13.40 -15.50
C THR A 85 -20.70 14.05 -16.05
N VAL A 86 -21.83 13.75 -15.41
CA VAL A 86 -23.15 14.32 -15.66
C VAL A 86 -23.75 14.71 -14.32
N ASP A 87 -24.25 15.93 -14.22
CA ASP A 87 -25.07 16.36 -13.10
C ASP A 87 -26.53 15.96 -13.37
N VAL A 88 -27.12 15.26 -12.42
CA VAL A 88 -28.54 14.88 -12.44
C VAL A 88 -29.28 15.88 -11.57
N GLU A 89 -30.15 16.65 -12.20
CA GLU A 89 -31.03 17.61 -11.53
C GLU A 89 -32.42 17.01 -11.45
N ILE A 90 -33.02 17.11 -10.27
CA ILE A 90 -34.37 16.63 -10.00
C ILE A 90 -35.22 17.80 -9.51
N ASP A 91 -36.20 18.17 -10.32
CA ASP A 91 -37.13 19.26 -10.03
C ASP A 91 -38.43 18.77 -9.38
N GLY A 92 -39.04 19.60 -8.55
CA GLY A 92 -40.38 19.37 -8.00
C GLY A 92 -40.42 18.60 -6.67
N LEU A 93 -39.27 18.24 -6.10
CA LEU A 93 -39.16 17.67 -4.74
C LEU A 93 -39.02 18.75 -3.65
N GLY A 94 -38.67 19.98 -4.02
CA GLY A 94 -38.24 21.01 -3.08
C GLY A 94 -36.88 20.67 -2.43
N PRO A 95 -36.35 21.58 -1.59
CA PRO A 95 -35.08 21.35 -0.92
C PRO A 95 -35.23 20.25 0.15
N LEU A 96 -34.29 19.31 0.17
CA LEU A 96 -34.17 18.32 1.22
C LEU A 96 -33.64 18.95 2.52
N THR A 97 -33.98 18.34 3.64
CA THR A 97 -33.46 18.73 4.95
C THR A 97 -31.96 18.44 5.05
N ARG A 98 -31.32 18.89 6.12
CA ARG A 98 -29.92 18.53 6.38
C ARG A 98 -29.85 17.09 6.90
N GLY A 99 -28.81 16.36 6.51
CA GLY A 99 -28.59 15.00 6.96
C GLY A 99 -28.44 14.00 5.82
N ASN A 100 -28.56 12.71 6.15
CA ASN A 100 -28.42 11.62 5.19
C ASN A 100 -29.72 11.41 4.42
N HIS A 101 -29.59 11.23 3.12
CA HIS A 101 -30.68 10.96 2.19
C HIS A 101 -30.33 9.77 1.30
N ASP A 102 -31.30 8.89 1.09
CA ASP A 102 -31.17 7.77 0.18
C ASP A 102 -31.51 8.20 -1.24
N VAL A 103 -30.58 8.00 -2.17
CA VAL A 103 -30.72 8.32 -3.59
C VAL A 103 -30.71 7.04 -4.41
N GLU A 104 -31.76 6.84 -5.20
CA GLU A 104 -31.91 5.74 -6.14
C GLU A 104 -32.13 6.29 -7.55
N LEU A 105 -31.43 5.75 -8.55
CA LEU A 105 -31.65 6.09 -9.96
C LEU A 105 -31.63 4.82 -10.79
N THR A 106 -32.68 4.65 -11.59
CA THR A 106 -32.84 3.52 -12.50
C THR A 106 -32.79 3.99 -13.94
N PHE A 107 -31.92 3.37 -14.74
CA PHE A 107 -31.72 3.71 -16.14
C PHE A 107 -31.36 2.45 -16.95
N THR A 108 -31.48 2.54 -18.26
CA THR A 108 -31.10 1.47 -19.19
C THR A 108 -29.92 1.93 -20.04
N ALA A 109 -28.98 1.02 -20.30
CA ALA A 109 -27.83 1.31 -21.14
C ALA A 109 -27.58 0.19 -22.15
N ARG A 110 -27.17 0.58 -23.36
CA ARG A 110 -26.80 -0.34 -24.44
C ARG A 110 -25.69 -1.27 -23.94
N SER A 111 -25.86 -2.56 -24.19
CA SER A 111 -24.94 -3.63 -23.79
C SER A 111 -24.92 -3.98 -22.29
N LEU A 112 -25.58 -3.20 -21.42
CA LEU A 112 -25.61 -3.41 -19.97
C LEU A 112 -27.02 -3.73 -19.43
N GLY A 113 -28.08 -3.37 -20.18
CA GLY A 113 -29.46 -3.59 -19.77
C GLY A 113 -29.94 -2.55 -18.77
N GLU A 114 -30.91 -2.92 -17.92
CA GLU A 114 -31.43 -2.08 -16.84
C GLU A 114 -30.48 -2.10 -15.64
N LEU A 115 -30.20 -0.92 -15.11
CA LEU A 115 -29.28 -0.68 -14.01
C LEU A 115 -29.97 0.21 -12.97
N THR A 116 -29.91 -0.20 -11.70
CA THR A 116 -30.36 0.62 -10.56
C THR A 116 -29.17 0.88 -9.65
N LEU A 117 -28.82 2.14 -9.48
CA LEU A 117 -27.86 2.57 -8.46
C LEU A 117 -28.63 3.03 -7.23
N LYS A 118 -28.18 2.62 -6.04
CA LYS A 118 -28.73 3.03 -4.75
C LYS A 118 -27.61 3.43 -3.79
N VAL A 119 -27.61 4.67 -3.34
CA VAL A 119 -26.59 5.26 -2.45
C VAL A 119 -27.25 6.04 -1.32
N SER A 120 -26.47 6.37 -0.29
CA SER A 120 -26.87 7.30 0.77
C SER A 120 -25.84 8.42 0.80
N ASP A 121 -26.26 9.68 0.67
CA ASP A 121 -25.39 10.86 0.65
C ASP A 121 -25.91 11.93 1.62
N THR A 122 -25.08 12.93 1.95
CA THR A 122 -25.39 13.92 2.98
C THR A 122 -25.48 15.33 2.42
N ILE A 123 -26.54 16.06 2.76
CA ILE A 123 -26.59 17.52 2.55
C ILE A 123 -26.00 18.24 3.78
N ALA A 124 -24.86 18.89 3.58
CA ALA A 124 -24.14 19.69 4.58
C ALA A 124 -24.33 21.20 4.34
N GLU A 125 -24.01 22.04 5.34
CA GLU A 125 -24.01 23.51 5.18
C GLU A 125 -23.07 23.96 4.06
N GLU A 126 -23.50 24.94 3.26
CA GLU A 126 -22.58 25.83 2.53
C GLU A 126 -21.81 26.66 3.56
N GLY A 127 -20.82 26.05 4.20
CA GLY A 127 -19.84 26.78 4.99
C GLY A 127 -19.15 27.80 4.08
N THR A 128 -18.96 29.02 4.59
CA THR A 128 -18.06 30.04 4.04
C THR A 128 -16.90 29.35 3.37
N ARG A 129 -16.77 29.50 2.03
CA ARG A 129 -15.72 28.84 1.23
C ARG A 129 -14.37 29.12 1.90
N ARG A 130 -13.90 28.16 2.70
CA ARG A 130 -12.54 28.20 3.27
C ARG A 130 -11.60 28.33 2.09
N SER A 131 -10.55 29.14 2.23
CA SER A 131 -9.50 29.25 1.22
C SER A 131 -9.00 27.83 0.88
N GLN A 132 -9.37 27.34 -0.30
CA GLN A 132 -9.02 25.99 -0.74
C GLN A 132 -7.60 26.02 -1.31
N ILE A 133 -6.88 24.92 -1.13
CA ILE A 133 -5.57 24.73 -1.75
C ILE A 133 -5.76 24.79 -3.27
N PRO A 134 -4.98 25.61 -4.01
CA PRO A 134 -5.06 25.66 -5.46
C PRO A 134 -4.82 24.27 -6.08
N TYR A 135 -5.70 23.87 -6.99
CA TYR A 135 -5.68 22.56 -7.63
C TYR A 135 -6.21 22.65 -9.06
N ASN A 136 -5.72 21.78 -9.95
CA ASN A 136 -6.22 21.63 -11.32
C ASN A 136 -6.47 20.16 -11.67
N LYS A 137 -7.64 19.86 -12.24
CA LYS A 137 -8.02 18.46 -12.54
C LYS A 137 -7.18 17.80 -13.63
N GLU A 138 -6.61 18.57 -14.56
CA GLU A 138 -5.95 18.06 -15.76
C GLU A 138 -4.43 18.17 -15.67
N ASP A 139 -3.95 19.26 -15.05
CA ASP A 139 -2.54 19.66 -15.06
C ASP A 139 -1.99 19.94 -13.64
N ASP A 140 -2.46 19.20 -12.63
CA ASP A 140 -2.13 19.48 -11.23
C ASP A 140 -0.63 19.45 -10.89
N HIS A 141 0.16 18.73 -11.68
CA HIS A 141 1.58 18.48 -11.45
C HIS A 141 2.50 19.40 -12.27
N SER A 142 1.97 20.38 -13.01
CA SER A 142 2.84 21.32 -13.72
C SER A 142 3.53 22.29 -12.76
N ARG A 143 4.65 22.85 -13.21
CA ARG A 143 5.40 23.86 -12.47
C ARG A 143 4.53 25.06 -12.09
N GLU A 144 3.58 25.43 -12.95
CA GLU A 144 2.63 26.51 -12.68
C GLU A 144 1.75 26.20 -11.47
N TRP A 145 1.11 25.04 -11.43
CA TRP A 145 0.21 24.66 -10.34
C TRP A 145 0.95 24.35 -9.03
N VAL A 146 2.16 23.80 -9.11
CA VAL A 146 3.06 23.70 -7.95
C VAL A 146 3.40 25.11 -7.44
N GLY A 147 3.75 26.05 -8.31
CA GLY A 147 4.04 27.44 -7.96
C GLY A 147 2.85 28.16 -7.30
N LYS A 148 1.64 27.99 -7.85
CA LYS A 148 0.40 28.52 -7.25
C LYS A 148 0.19 28.01 -5.82
N ARG A 149 0.52 26.75 -5.54
CA ARG A 149 0.44 26.21 -4.18
C ARG A 149 1.55 26.75 -3.27
N GLN A 150 2.76 26.99 -3.78
CA GLN A 150 3.83 27.64 -3.02
C GLN A 150 3.47 29.10 -2.68
N ASP A 151 2.90 29.85 -3.63
CA ASP A 151 2.38 31.19 -3.40
C ASP A 151 1.22 31.20 -2.41
N PHE A 152 0.34 30.19 -2.46
CA PHE A 152 -0.70 30.00 -1.47
C PHE A 152 -0.12 29.80 -0.06
N VAL A 153 0.92 28.96 0.10
CA VAL A 153 1.63 28.83 1.38
C VAL A 153 2.16 30.19 1.85
N ALA A 154 2.79 30.97 0.96
CA ALA A 154 3.31 32.29 1.31
C ALA A 154 2.20 33.27 1.71
N ALA A 155 1.08 33.29 0.99
CA ALA A 155 -0.06 34.15 1.27
C ALA A 155 -0.76 33.78 2.58
N THR A 156 -0.92 32.50 2.86
CA THR A 156 -1.61 32.00 4.07
C THR A 156 -0.74 32.09 5.33
N THR A 157 0.56 31.82 5.21
CA THR A 157 1.44 31.70 6.38
C THR A 157 2.39 32.87 6.57
N GLY A 158 2.53 33.75 5.57
CA GLY A 158 3.56 34.79 5.53
C GLY A 158 4.99 34.25 5.35
N LYS A 159 5.17 32.97 5.03
CA LYS A 159 6.48 32.31 4.87
C LYS A 159 6.68 31.80 3.45
N ARG A 160 7.80 32.17 2.81
CA ARG A 160 8.21 31.62 1.53
C ARG A 160 9.00 30.33 1.73
N LEU A 161 8.76 29.36 0.85
CA LEU A 161 9.47 28.08 0.84
C LEU A 161 10.77 28.22 0.03
N GLU A 162 11.92 28.22 0.72
CA GLU A 162 13.23 28.33 0.07
C GLU A 162 13.72 26.96 -0.45
N HIS A 163 13.85 25.97 0.43
CA HIS A 163 14.40 24.65 0.05
C HIS A 163 13.35 23.66 -0.41
N VAL A 164 12.15 23.68 0.20
CA VAL A 164 11.08 22.74 -0.15
C VAL A 164 10.72 22.86 -1.64
N GLY A 165 10.62 24.08 -2.16
CA GLY A 165 10.28 24.34 -3.56
C GLY A 165 11.40 24.04 -4.57
N GLN A 166 12.60 23.68 -4.11
CA GLN A 166 13.76 23.42 -4.96
C GLN A 166 13.97 21.91 -5.15
N PHE A 167 13.77 21.45 -6.38
CA PHE A 167 13.99 20.05 -6.78
C PHE A 167 14.46 19.99 -8.25
N SER A 168 15.24 18.97 -8.58
CA SER A 168 15.98 18.85 -9.85
C SER A 168 15.21 18.14 -10.98
N PHE A 169 13.95 17.77 -10.75
CA PHE A 169 13.17 16.98 -11.69
C PHE A 169 11.90 17.69 -12.20
N ASP A 170 11.28 17.12 -13.23
CA ASP A 170 9.96 17.55 -13.71
C ASP A 170 8.86 17.09 -12.72
N PRO A 171 8.09 18.00 -12.12
CA PRO A 171 7.05 17.62 -11.15
C PRO A 171 5.96 16.72 -11.76
N ALA A 172 5.80 16.68 -13.09
CA ALA A 172 4.91 15.72 -13.75
C ALA A 172 5.26 14.24 -13.44
N LEU A 173 6.52 13.95 -13.12
CA LEU A 173 6.99 12.61 -12.76
C LEU A 173 6.45 12.10 -11.42
N THR A 174 5.90 12.98 -10.56
CA THR A 174 5.31 12.56 -9.28
C THR A 174 3.81 12.23 -9.41
N ARG A 175 3.28 12.19 -10.64
CA ARG A 175 1.88 11.84 -10.90
C ARG A 175 1.62 10.41 -10.41
N GLY A 176 0.70 10.27 -9.46
CA GLY A 176 0.37 8.99 -8.82
C GLY A 176 1.23 8.66 -7.59
N ASN A 177 2.18 9.52 -7.21
CA ASN A 177 2.96 9.42 -5.98
C ASN A 177 2.48 10.39 -4.89
N ILE A 178 1.95 11.54 -5.28
CA ILE A 178 1.53 12.59 -4.35
C ILE A 178 0.48 13.51 -4.99
N GLU A 179 -0.44 14.02 -4.18
CA GLU A 179 -1.40 15.07 -4.50
C GLU A 179 -0.94 16.42 -3.94
N ASN A 180 -1.40 17.53 -4.52
CA ASN A 180 -1.11 18.87 -3.98
C ASN A 180 0.39 19.17 -3.79
N LEU A 181 1.23 18.74 -4.75
CA LEU A 181 2.67 18.89 -4.68
C LEU A 181 3.07 20.37 -4.47
N VAL A 182 3.86 20.62 -3.43
CA VAL A 182 4.50 21.92 -3.14
C VAL A 182 6.02 21.86 -3.29
N GLY A 183 6.62 20.67 -3.26
CA GLY A 183 8.06 20.51 -3.19
C GLY A 183 8.52 19.18 -2.58
N VAL A 184 9.73 19.14 -2.03
CA VAL A 184 10.40 17.94 -1.48
C VAL A 184 11.01 18.17 -0.10
N ALA A 185 11.19 17.10 0.68
CA ALA A 185 11.76 17.18 2.03
C ALA A 185 13.31 17.18 2.10
N GLN A 186 13.99 16.66 1.06
CA GLN A 186 15.45 16.49 0.97
C GLN A 186 16.08 15.73 2.16
N VAL A 187 16.29 14.41 2.01
CA VAL A 187 16.95 13.56 3.03
C VAL A 187 18.38 13.25 2.57
N PRO A 188 19.43 13.44 3.42
CA PRO A 188 20.80 13.10 3.06
C PRO A 188 20.95 11.62 2.71
N ILE A 189 21.73 11.32 1.66
CA ILE A 189 22.06 9.94 1.26
C ILE A 189 23.56 9.72 1.43
N GLY A 190 23.93 8.72 2.23
CA GLY A 190 25.30 8.23 2.37
C GLY A 190 25.50 6.90 1.66
N LEU A 191 26.77 6.53 1.44
CA LEU A 191 27.15 5.22 0.90
C LEU A 191 27.79 4.36 1.98
N ALA A 192 27.31 3.13 2.10
CA ALA A 192 27.92 2.09 2.92
C ALA A 192 28.40 0.92 2.05
N GLY A 193 29.51 0.28 2.44
CA GLY A 193 29.98 -0.95 1.82
C GLY A 193 31.42 -0.90 1.27
N PRO A 194 31.75 -1.76 0.28
CA PRO A 194 30.84 -2.69 -0.38
C PRO A 194 30.28 -3.77 0.58
N LEU A 195 29.10 -4.31 0.28
CA LEU A 195 28.57 -5.52 0.90
C LEU A 195 28.67 -6.68 -0.11
N ARG A 196 29.42 -7.73 0.23
CA ARG A 196 29.49 -8.96 -0.57
C ARG A 196 28.31 -9.87 -0.24
N VAL A 197 27.43 -10.09 -1.20
CA VAL A 197 26.25 -10.96 -1.08
C VAL A 197 26.45 -12.23 -1.91
N ASN A 198 26.17 -13.37 -1.29
CA ASN A 198 26.21 -14.71 -1.86
C ASN A 198 24.78 -15.32 -1.80
N GLY A 199 23.81 -14.67 -2.42
CA GLY A 199 22.40 -15.09 -2.43
C GLY A 199 21.94 -15.69 -3.76
N GLU A 200 20.75 -16.30 -3.80
CA GLU A 200 20.25 -16.95 -5.02
C GLU A 200 20.00 -15.96 -6.17
N SER A 201 19.70 -14.70 -5.84
CA SER A 201 19.34 -13.64 -6.79
C SER A 201 20.36 -12.48 -6.82
N ALA A 202 21.12 -12.30 -5.74
CA ALA A 202 22.17 -11.30 -5.56
C ALA A 202 23.53 -11.98 -5.38
N GLN A 203 24.44 -11.75 -6.33
CA GLN A 203 25.79 -12.33 -6.33
C GLN A 203 26.79 -11.22 -6.64
N GLY A 204 27.71 -10.95 -5.70
CA GLY A 204 28.78 -9.97 -5.87
C GLY A 204 28.79 -8.88 -4.80
N GLU A 205 29.47 -7.78 -5.11
CA GLU A 205 29.65 -6.64 -4.20
C GLU A 205 28.72 -5.48 -4.57
N TYR A 206 28.07 -4.91 -3.57
CA TYR A 206 27.09 -3.84 -3.74
C TYR A 206 27.46 -2.62 -2.90
N LEU A 207 27.42 -1.42 -3.51
CA LEU A 207 27.47 -0.15 -2.79
C LEU A 207 26.06 0.24 -2.34
N ILE A 208 25.89 0.43 -1.03
CA ILE A 208 24.57 0.53 -0.41
C ILE A 208 24.21 2.02 -0.16
N PRO A 209 23.17 2.56 -0.83
CA PRO A 209 22.66 3.89 -0.54
C PRO A 209 21.79 3.87 0.72
N LEU A 210 22.08 4.74 1.67
CA LEU A 210 21.33 4.87 2.92
C LEU A 210 20.88 6.32 3.10
N ALA A 211 19.58 6.57 2.98
CA ALA A 211 18.98 7.88 3.19
C ALA A 211 18.60 8.07 4.67
N THR A 212 19.31 8.94 5.39
CA THR A 212 19.08 9.11 6.83
C THR A 212 19.52 10.48 7.34
N THR A 213 18.93 10.90 8.46
CA THR A 213 19.39 12.03 9.28
C THR A 213 20.02 11.58 10.59
N GLU A 214 20.06 10.27 10.86
CA GLU A 214 20.67 9.70 12.06
C GLU A 214 22.19 9.64 11.90
N GLY A 215 22.91 10.40 12.73
CA GLY A 215 24.36 10.38 12.77
C GLY A 215 24.89 8.98 13.09
N THR A 216 26.07 8.64 12.57
CA THR A 216 26.74 7.33 12.74
C THR A 216 26.11 6.11 12.07
N LEU A 217 24.85 6.18 11.61
CA LEU A 217 24.17 5.05 10.98
C LEU A 217 25.01 4.50 9.81
N VAL A 218 25.31 5.32 8.80
CA VAL A 218 26.03 4.88 7.59
C VAL A 218 27.40 4.28 7.94
N ALA A 219 28.12 4.88 8.90
CA ALA A 219 29.42 4.38 9.36
C ALA A 219 29.30 3.04 10.08
N SER A 220 28.27 2.85 10.92
CA SER A 220 28.01 1.59 11.62
C SER A 220 27.69 0.47 10.65
N TYR A 221 26.78 0.70 9.68
CA TYR A 221 26.47 -0.28 8.64
C TYR A 221 27.70 -0.63 7.80
N SER A 222 28.51 0.37 7.41
CA SER A 222 29.79 0.13 6.70
C SER A 222 30.76 -0.74 7.50
N ARG A 223 30.86 -0.52 8.82
CA ARG A 223 31.70 -1.34 9.72
C ARG A 223 31.22 -2.79 9.77
N GLY A 224 29.91 -3.01 9.84
CA GLY A 224 29.31 -4.34 9.76
C GLY A 224 29.59 -5.05 8.43
N MET A 225 29.44 -4.34 7.31
CA MET A 225 29.71 -4.86 5.97
C MET A 225 31.18 -5.27 5.81
N LYS A 226 32.11 -4.49 6.37
CA LYS A 226 33.54 -4.86 6.40
C LYS A 226 33.76 -6.22 7.07
N VAL A 227 33.14 -6.45 8.24
CA VAL A 227 33.29 -7.72 8.97
C VAL A 227 32.66 -8.89 8.22
N ILE A 228 31.48 -8.69 7.63
CA ILE A 228 30.85 -9.69 6.75
C ILE A 228 31.77 -10.04 5.58
N ASN A 229 32.38 -9.06 4.92
CA ASN A 229 33.27 -9.33 3.79
C ASN A 229 34.53 -10.09 4.20
N LEU A 230 35.12 -9.75 5.36
CA LEU A 230 36.25 -10.50 5.93
C LEU A 230 35.88 -11.94 6.30
N ALA A 231 34.59 -12.22 6.55
CA ALA A 231 34.04 -13.55 6.75
C ALA A 231 33.66 -14.28 5.44
N GLY A 232 33.91 -13.67 4.27
CA GLY A 232 33.60 -14.27 2.96
C GLY A 232 32.28 -13.80 2.32
N GLY A 233 31.58 -12.85 2.93
CA GLY A 233 30.29 -12.34 2.48
C GLY A 233 29.10 -12.91 3.26
N VAL A 234 27.92 -12.39 2.95
CA VAL A 234 26.65 -12.83 3.58
C VAL A 234 25.90 -13.76 2.63
N THR A 235 25.43 -14.89 3.14
CA THR A 235 24.52 -15.78 2.41
C THR A 235 23.09 -15.30 2.62
N CYS A 236 22.32 -15.14 1.53
CA CYS A 236 20.95 -14.66 1.60
C CYS A 236 19.99 -15.59 0.84
N THR A 237 18.84 -15.90 1.45
CA THR A 237 17.86 -16.84 0.89
C THR A 237 16.45 -16.30 1.05
N VAL A 238 15.68 -16.22 -0.05
CA VAL A 238 14.26 -15.84 -0.01
C VAL A 238 13.40 -17.10 0.17
N LEU A 239 12.89 -17.30 1.37
CA LEU A 239 12.13 -18.50 1.76
C LEU A 239 10.67 -18.48 1.30
N ALA A 240 10.06 -17.30 1.20
CA ALA A 240 8.66 -17.17 0.78
C ALA A 240 8.40 -15.79 0.17
N ASP A 241 7.41 -15.72 -0.72
CA ASP A 241 6.99 -14.50 -1.40
C ASP A 241 5.47 -14.51 -1.63
N ALA A 242 4.76 -13.68 -0.87
CA ALA A 242 3.32 -13.53 -1.02
C ALA A 242 2.86 -12.17 -0.50
N MET A 243 2.03 -11.46 -1.26
CA MET A 243 1.35 -10.24 -0.83
C MET A 243 -0.13 -10.54 -0.58
N GLN A 244 -0.71 -9.92 0.45
CA GLN A 244 -2.05 -10.26 0.93
C GLN A 244 -3.03 -9.10 0.94
N ARG A 245 -4.30 -9.48 0.79
CA ARG A 245 -5.48 -8.69 1.17
C ARG A 245 -6.41 -9.60 1.98
N ALA A 246 -7.02 -9.08 3.04
CA ALA A 246 -7.85 -9.89 3.94
C ALA A 246 -9.26 -9.29 4.11
N PRO A 247 -10.23 -9.63 3.24
CA PRO A 247 -11.63 -9.31 3.44
C PRO A 247 -12.24 -10.08 4.61
N VAL A 248 -13.34 -9.55 5.13
CA VAL A 248 -14.19 -10.22 6.13
C VAL A 248 -15.65 -10.21 5.69
N PHE A 249 -16.31 -11.35 5.92
CA PHE A 249 -17.72 -11.60 5.66
C PHE A 249 -18.44 -11.84 6.98
N VAL A 250 -19.60 -11.20 7.17
CA VAL A 250 -20.38 -11.26 8.40
C VAL A 250 -21.70 -12.00 8.16
N PHE A 251 -22.03 -12.91 9.07
CA PHE A 251 -23.19 -13.81 8.99
C PHE A 251 -24.13 -13.63 10.19
N ASP A 252 -25.25 -14.35 10.22
CA ASP A 252 -26.14 -14.37 11.37
C ASP A 252 -25.63 -15.32 12.47
N SER A 253 -24.85 -16.34 12.10
CA SER A 253 -24.29 -17.32 13.05
C SER A 253 -22.88 -17.79 12.71
N ALA A 254 -22.17 -18.33 13.70
CA ALA A 254 -20.88 -19.00 13.51
C ALA A 254 -20.98 -20.24 12.61
N ARG A 255 -22.17 -20.88 12.55
CA ARG A 255 -22.43 -22.04 11.68
C ARG A 255 -22.41 -21.65 10.21
N GLU A 256 -23.04 -20.52 9.87
CA GLU A 256 -22.99 -19.95 8.53
C GLU A 256 -21.57 -19.50 8.16
N ALA A 257 -20.85 -18.86 9.07
CA ALA A 257 -19.45 -18.47 8.84
C ALA A 257 -18.57 -19.68 8.49
N ARG A 258 -18.71 -20.79 9.22
CA ARG A 258 -18.03 -22.06 8.93
C ARG A 258 -18.47 -22.65 7.58
N GLU A 259 -19.77 -22.69 7.30
CA GLU A 259 -20.28 -23.20 6.02
C GLU A 259 -19.76 -22.38 4.84
N PHE A 260 -19.69 -21.06 4.99
CA PHE A 260 -19.09 -20.18 3.99
C PHE A 260 -17.60 -20.49 3.76
N SER A 261 -16.84 -20.79 4.82
CA SER A 261 -15.44 -21.20 4.66
C SER A 261 -15.31 -22.50 3.84
N ALA A 262 -16.17 -23.49 4.11
CA ALA A 262 -16.19 -24.74 3.33
C ALA A 262 -16.69 -24.50 1.89
N TRP A 263 -17.61 -23.56 1.70
CA TRP A 263 -18.06 -23.14 0.38
C TRP A 263 -16.93 -22.49 -0.43
N VAL A 264 -16.12 -21.62 0.18
CA VAL A 264 -14.95 -20.99 -0.45
C VAL A 264 -13.93 -22.04 -0.89
N GLU A 265 -13.67 -23.05 -0.07
CA GLU A 265 -12.75 -24.15 -0.41
C GLU A 265 -13.24 -24.93 -1.63
N ARG A 266 -14.55 -25.23 -1.72
CA ARG A 266 -15.15 -25.93 -2.86
C ARG A 266 -15.09 -25.13 -4.17
N HIS A 267 -15.08 -23.80 -4.10
CA HIS A 267 -15.11 -22.91 -5.27
C HIS A 267 -13.77 -22.17 -5.48
N LEU A 268 -12.66 -22.68 -4.92
CA LEU A 268 -11.36 -22.00 -4.98
C LEU A 268 -10.88 -21.80 -6.43
N ALA A 269 -11.24 -22.69 -7.35
CA ALA A 269 -10.89 -22.60 -8.75
C ALA A 269 -11.57 -21.40 -9.43
N GLU A 270 -12.88 -21.26 -9.27
CA GLU A 270 -13.63 -20.13 -9.84
C GLU A 270 -13.22 -18.80 -9.19
N ILE A 271 -12.99 -18.80 -7.88
CA ILE A 271 -12.49 -17.62 -7.15
C ILE A 271 -11.13 -17.18 -7.71
N ARG A 272 -10.25 -18.13 -8.04
CA ARG A 272 -8.95 -17.87 -8.65
C ARG A 272 -9.11 -17.24 -10.03
N ASP A 273 -9.98 -17.78 -10.88
CA ASP A 273 -10.21 -17.24 -12.22
C ASP A 273 -10.67 -15.77 -12.17
N HIS A 274 -11.61 -15.46 -11.28
CA HIS A 274 -12.07 -14.08 -11.09
C HIS A 274 -11.00 -13.16 -10.50
N ALA A 275 -10.20 -13.63 -9.54
CA ALA A 275 -9.11 -12.84 -8.98
C ALA A 275 -8.06 -12.49 -10.04
N GLU A 276 -7.62 -13.49 -10.80
CA GLU A 276 -6.54 -13.38 -11.79
C GLU A 276 -6.98 -12.66 -13.08
N SER A 277 -8.29 -12.55 -13.35
CA SER A 277 -8.82 -11.77 -14.49
C SER A 277 -8.44 -10.28 -14.46
N THR A 278 -8.07 -9.75 -13.29
CA THR A 278 -7.76 -8.32 -13.10
C THR A 278 -6.30 -7.94 -13.39
N SER A 279 -5.41 -8.93 -13.56
CA SER A 279 -3.98 -8.69 -13.72
C SER A 279 -3.28 -9.89 -14.35
N SER A 280 -2.46 -9.66 -15.37
CA SER A 280 -1.59 -10.70 -15.94
C SER A 280 -0.44 -11.10 -15.02
N VAL A 281 -0.18 -10.33 -13.95
CA VAL A 281 0.95 -10.52 -13.01
C VAL A 281 0.50 -11.15 -11.69
N ALA A 282 -0.69 -10.80 -11.19
CA ALA A 282 -1.16 -11.34 -9.91
C ALA A 282 -1.58 -12.80 -10.08
N LYS A 283 -1.02 -13.69 -9.27
CA LYS A 283 -1.40 -15.11 -9.23
C LYS A 283 -1.86 -15.48 -7.84
N LEU A 284 -3.11 -15.94 -7.70
CA LEU A 284 -3.66 -16.33 -6.39
C LEU A 284 -3.02 -17.67 -6.00
N LEU A 285 -2.23 -17.68 -4.94
CA LEU A 285 -1.57 -18.88 -4.46
C LEU A 285 -2.56 -19.75 -3.69
N TYR A 286 -3.14 -19.19 -2.63
CA TYR A 286 -4.11 -19.82 -1.75
C TYR A 286 -4.90 -18.76 -0.95
N ILE A 287 -5.99 -19.20 -0.31
CA ILE A 287 -6.79 -18.40 0.62
C ILE A 287 -6.71 -19.07 1.99
N ASP A 288 -6.33 -18.31 3.01
CA ASP A 288 -6.24 -18.80 4.40
C ASP A 288 -7.44 -18.29 5.20
N PRO A 289 -8.42 -19.14 5.55
CA PRO A 289 -9.61 -18.72 6.28
C PRO A 289 -9.35 -18.65 7.79
N TYR A 290 -9.82 -17.57 8.43
CA TYR A 290 -9.85 -17.43 9.88
C TYR A 290 -11.29 -17.18 10.32
N LEU A 291 -11.77 -17.97 11.28
CA LEU A 291 -13.13 -17.87 11.81
C LEU A 291 -13.10 -17.28 13.22
N ALA A 292 -13.91 -16.25 13.46
CA ALA A 292 -14.12 -15.72 14.81
C ALA A 292 -15.54 -15.17 14.94
N ALA A 293 -16.25 -15.56 15.99
CA ALA A 293 -17.67 -15.27 16.17
C ALA A 293 -18.49 -15.68 14.92
N LYS A 294 -19.26 -14.75 14.35
CA LYS A 294 -20.03 -14.94 13.12
C LYS A 294 -19.34 -14.33 11.88
N PHE A 295 -18.00 -14.28 11.91
CA PHE A 295 -17.18 -13.68 10.87
C PHE A 295 -16.27 -14.73 10.22
N THR A 296 -16.15 -14.63 8.89
CA THR A 296 -15.14 -15.35 8.12
C THR A 296 -14.20 -14.35 7.50
N TYR A 297 -12.97 -14.34 7.98
CA TYR A 297 -11.87 -13.59 7.38
C TYR A 297 -11.21 -14.50 6.35
N LEU A 298 -10.97 -13.99 5.15
CA LEU A 298 -10.29 -14.72 4.10
C LEU A 298 -9.01 -13.98 3.75
N ARG A 299 -7.85 -14.51 4.12
CA ARG A 299 -6.56 -13.91 3.76
C ARG A 299 -6.15 -14.44 2.39
N PHE A 300 -6.35 -13.65 1.35
CA PHE A 300 -5.94 -14.00 -0.02
C PHE A 300 -4.44 -13.77 -0.16
N ASN A 301 -3.70 -14.76 -0.66
CA ASN A 301 -2.24 -14.71 -0.81
C ASN A 301 -1.87 -14.76 -2.29
N PHE A 302 -1.15 -13.76 -2.79
CA PHE A 302 -0.79 -13.64 -4.20
C PHE A 302 0.70 -13.55 -4.43
N ALA A 303 1.19 -14.16 -5.51
CA ALA A 303 2.45 -13.74 -6.14
C ALA A 303 2.20 -12.48 -6.98
N THR A 304 3.15 -11.53 -6.98
CA THR A 304 2.95 -10.18 -7.54
C THR A 304 4.09 -9.70 -8.44
N GLY A 305 4.98 -10.60 -8.87
CA GLY A 305 6.14 -10.26 -9.68
C GLY A 305 7.10 -9.33 -8.92
N ASP A 306 7.56 -8.26 -9.58
CA ASP A 306 8.52 -7.29 -9.02
C ASP A 306 7.88 -6.08 -8.29
N ALA A 307 6.56 -5.99 -8.31
CA ALA A 307 5.84 -4.95 -7.57
C ALA A 307 5.66 -5.35 -6.10
N ALA A 308 5.51 -4.36 -5.20
CA ALA A 308 5.08 -4.63 -3.83
C ALA A 308 3.67 -5.25 -3.82
N GLY A 309 2.82 -4.86 -4.77
CA GLY A 309 1.59 -5.58 -5.10
C GLY A 309 0.35 -5.18 -4.30
N GLN A 310 0.42 -4.30 -3.30
CA GLN A 310 -0.72 -3.93 -2.43
C GLN A 310 -1.98 -3.49 -3.20
N ASN A 311 -1.84 -2.61 -4.20
CA ASN A 311 -2.96 -2.16 -5.05
C ASN A 311 -3.45 -3.27 -5.98
N MET A 312 -2.52 -4.07 -6.50
CA MET A 312 -2.81 -5.17 -7.41
C MET A 312 -3.66 -6.24 -6.73
N VAL A 313 -3.24 -6.70 -5.53
CA VAL A 313 -3.99 -7.69 -4.75
C VAL A 313 -5.32 -7.13 -4.24
N GLY A 314 -5.39 -5.84 -3.93
CA GLY A 314 -6.65 -5.19 -3.55
C GLY A 314 -7.70 -5.29 -4.66
N ARG A 315 -7.33 -5.01 -5.92
CA ARG A 315 -8.22 -5.15 -7.07
C ARG A 315 -8.59 -6.60 -7.35
N ALA A 316 -7.61 -7.51 -7.32
CA ALA A 316 -7.85 -8.94 -7.54
C ALA A 316 -8.82 -9.53 -6.51
N THR A 317 -8.60 -9.25 -5.23
CA THR A 317 -9.50 -9.66 -4.16
C THR A 317 -10.88 -9.02 -4.30
N PHE A 318 -10.97 -7.75 -4.70
CA PHE A 318 -12.28 -7.12 -4.91
C PHE A 318 -13.08 -7.80 -6.04
N ALA A 319 -12.45 -8.16 -7.16
CA ALA A 319 -13.10 -8.88 -8.25
C ALA A 319 -13.58 -10.27 -7.81
N ALA A 320 -12.70 -11.03 -7.14
CA ALA A 320 -13.05 -12.33 -6.57
C ALA A 320 -14.22 -12.23 -5.57
N CYS A 321 -14.16 -11.30 -4.62
CA CYS A 321 -15.23 -11.12 -3.64
C CYS A 321 -16.54 -10.63 -4.26
N SER A 322 -16.49 -9.81 -5.32
CA SER A 322 -17.69 -9.41 -6.04
C SER A 322 -18.40 -10.62 -6.63
N TRP A 323 -17.66 -11.53 -7.27
CA TRP A 323 -18.21 -12.78 -7.77
C TRP A 323 -18.77 -13.67 -6.65
N ILE A 324 -18.04 -13.81 -5.53
CA ILE A 324 -18.50 -14.59 -4.37
C ILE A 324 -19.86 -14.10 -3.89
N LEU A 325 -20.02 -12.77 -3.74
CA LEU A 325 -21.25 -12.15 -3.23
C LEU A 325 -22.45 -12.33 -4.17
N GLU A 326 -22.23 -12.69 -5.43
CA GLU A 326 -23.27 -12.93 -6.44
C GLU A 326 -23.74 -14.39 -6.47
N GLN A 327 -23.02 -15.31 -5.83
CA GLN A 327 -23.39 -16.72 -5.83
C GLN A 327 -24.59 -16.98 -4.90
N ASP A 328 -25.46 -17.92 -5.30
CA ASP A 328 -26.78 -18.13 -4.67
C ASP A 328 -26.71 -18.28 -3.14
N TRP A 329 -25.78 -19.10 -2.64
CA TRP A 329 -25.64 -19.32 -1.20
C TRP A 329 -25.07 -18.09 -0.49
N PRO A 330 -23.88 -17.53 -0.85
CA PRO A 330 -23.38 -16.31 -0.23
C PRO A 330 -24.34 -15.12 -0.29
N ALA A 331 -25.02 -14.90 -1.42
CA ALA A 331 -25.96 -13.79 -1.62
C ALA A 331 -27.12 -13.79 -0.61
N GLN A 332 -27.53 -14.98 -0.14
CA GLN A 332 -28.62 -15.14 0.84
C GLN A 332 -28.15 -15.04 2.30
N HIS A 333 -26.87 -15.31 2.58
CA HIS A 333 -26.35 -15.48 3.94
C HIS A 333 -25.39 -14.37 4.40
N VAL A 334 -24.63 -13.75 3.48
CA VAL A 334 -23.71 -12.67 3.84
C VAL A 334 -24.51 -11.41 4.18
N ARG A 335 -24.32 -10.88 5.39
CA ARG A 335 -24.97 -9.65 5.89
C ARG A 335 -24.12 -8.41 5.67
N LYS A 336 -22.81 -8.52 5.83
CA LYS A 336 -21.85 -7.42 5.61
C LYS A 336 -20.56 -7.95 5.01
N PHE A 337 -19.91 -7.11 4.23
CA PHE A 337 -18.62 -7.37 3.61
C PHE A 337 -17.72 -6.14 3.74
N TYR A 338 -16.46 -6.38 4.09
CA TYR A 338 -15.41 -5.36 4.06
C TYR A 338 -14.19 -5.95 3.37
N LEU A 339 -13.59 -5.19 2.44
CA LEU A 339 -12.45 -5.64 1.65
C LEU A 339 -11.15 -5.78 2.47
N GLU A 340 -11.04 -5.05 3.58
CA GLU A 340 -9.92 -5.10 4.52
C GLU A 340 -10.44 -5.16 5.96
N SER A 341 -9.76 -5.94 6.79
CA SER A 341 -10.19 -6.32 8.14
C SER A 341 -9.07 -6.30 9.18
N ASN A 342 -7.94 -5.65 8.85
CA ASN A 342 -6.67 -5.66 9.58
C ASN A 342 -5.96 -7.02 9.65
N LEU A 343 -6.46 -8.08 9.01
CA LEU A 343 -5.82 -9.40 9.02
C LEU A 343 -4.83 -9.62 7.86
N ALA A 344 -4.66 -8.63 6.98
CA ALA A 344 -3.66 -8.73 5.92
C ALA A 344 -2.24 -8.97 6.47
N THR A 345 -1.69 -8.28 7.48
CA THR A 345 -2.03 -6.98 8.10
C THR A 345 -1.19 -5.90 7.43
N ASP A 346 -1.78 -4.79 6.97
CA ASP A 346 -1.05 -3.75 6.21
C ASP A 346 -0.71 -2.54 7.09
N LYS A 347 0.59 -2.19 7.14
CA LYS A 347 1.17 -1.06 7.88
C LYS A 347 0.99 -1.12 9.40
N LYS A 348 0.93 -2.33 9.97
CA LYS A 348 1.02 -2.57 11.42
C LYS A 348 1.84 -3.84 11.70
N ALA A 349 2.54 -3.87 12.83
CA ALA A 349 3.14 -5.08 13.34
C ALA A 349 2.05 -6.13 13.65
N SER A 350 2.25 -7.38 13.25
CA SER A 350 1.31 -8.46 13.53
C SER A 350 1.98 -9.84 13.61
N GLN A 351 1.46 -10.69 14.49
CA GLN A 351 1.93 -12.08 14.63
C GLN A 351 1.66 -12.89 13.36
N VAL A 352 0.55 -12.62 12.65
CA VAL A 352 0.23 -13.32 11.41
C VAL A 352 1.28 -13.05 10.33
N ASN A 353 1.83 -11.84 10.23
CA ASN A 353 2.89 -11.54 9.26
C ASN A 353 4.20 -12.25 9.62
N VAL A 354 4.50 -12.43 10.91
CA VAL A 354 5.67 -13.18 11.40
C VAL A 354 5.56 -14.68 11.07
N MET A 355 4.37 -15.26 11.32
CA MET A 355 4.10 -16.68 11.14
C MET A 355 3.80 -17.07 9.68
N LYS A 356 3.14 -16.18 8.94
CA LYS A 356 2.62 -16.40 7.59
C LYS A 356 2.97 -15.18 6.74
N THR A 357 4.25 -15.09 6.36
CA THR A 357 4.92 -14.08 5.53
C THR A 357 4.01 -13.08 4.82
N ARG A 358 4.39 -11.80 4.87
CA ARG A 358 3.80 -10.75 4.01
C ARG A 358 4.89 -10.00 3.26
N GLY A 359 4.81 -9.98 1.93
CA GLY A 359 5.94 -9.63 1.08
C GLY A 359 6.91 -10.80 0.98
N LYS A 360 8.19 -10.57 1.30
CA LYS A 360 9.27 -11.54 1.25
C LYS A 360 9.64 -12.00 2.65
N ARG A 361 9.80 -13.30 2.83
CA ARG A 361 10.54 -13.87 3.96
C ARG A 361 11.95 -14.13 3.51
N VAL A 362 12.91 -13.44 4.09
CA VAL A 362 14.32 -13.53 3.69
C VAL A 362 15.19 -13.75 4.92
N VAL A 363 16.17 -14.64 4.77
CA VAL A 363 17.21 -14.89 5.76
C VAL A 363 18.52 -14.35 5.21
N ALA A 364 19.27 -13.64 6.05
CA ALA A 364 20.67 -13.34 5.81
C ALA A 364 21.50 -13.96 6.94
N GLU A 365 22.59 -14.64 6.61
CA GLU A 365 23.42 -15.37 7.56
C GLU A 365 24.91 -15.31 7.21
N CYS A 366 25.77 -15.35 8.23
CA CYS A 366 27.21 -15.47 8.07
C CYS A 366 27.85 -16.11 9.30
N THR A 367 28.96 -16.81 9.08
CA THR A 367 29.85 -17.29 10.16
C THR A 367 31.08 -16.41 10.22
N ILE A 368 31.22 -15.62 11.27
CA ILE A 368 32.28 -14.64 11.43
C ILE A 368 33.43 -15.28 12.22
N PRO A 369 34.65 -15.33 11.65
CA PRO A 369 35.80 -15.86 12.37
C PRO A 369 36.06 -15.08 13.66
N ARG A 370 36.41 -15.80 14.71
CA ARG A 370 36.72 -15.25 16.04
C ARG A 370 37.70 -14.07 15.96
N GLU A 371 38.81 -14.26 15.27
CA GLU A 371 39.86 -13.24 15.11
C GLU A 371 39.35 -11.96 14.44
N VAL A 372 38.42 -12.07 13.50
CA VAL A 372 37.83 -10.90 12.81
C VAL A 372 37.03 -10.06 13.81
N LEU A 373 36.26 -10.68 14.70
CA LEU A 373 35.49 -9.98 15.74
C LEU A 373 36.42 -9.29 16.75
N ILE A 374 37.45 -9.98 17.23
CA ILE A 374 38.42 -9.40 18.17
C ILE A 374 39.12 -8.19 17.54
N GLN A 375 39.66 -8.36 16.33
CA GLN A 375 40.51 -7.35 15.69
C GLN A 375 39.72 -6.12 15.22
N HIS A 376 38.50 -6.31 14.71
CA HIS A 376 37.74 -5.23 14.08
C HIS A 376 36.55 -4.72 14.88
N MET A 377 36.03 -5.54 15.79
CA MET A 377 34.86 -5.21 16.61
C MET A 377 35.17 -5.17 18.11
N ARG A 378 36.38 -5.60 18.53
CA ARG A 378 36.84 -5.58 19.92
C ARG A 378 35.91 -6.34 20.86
N VAL A 379 35.36 -7.45 20.37
CA VAL A 379 34.40 -8.27 21.10
C VAL A 379 34.66 -9.74 20.83
N GLU A 380 34.42 -10.56 21.83
CA GLU A 380 34.54 -12.02 21.76
C GLU A 380 33.20 -12.62 21.28
N PRO A 381 33.20 -13.70 20.46
CA PRO A 381 31.99 -14.41 20.04
C PRO A 381 31.04 -14.74 21.20
N GLU A 382 31.57 -15.27 22.30
CA GLU A 382 30.80 -15.67 23.49
C GLU A 382 30.07 -14.48 24.15
N GLN A 383 30.66 -13.28 24.11
CA GLN A 383 30.01 -12.08 24.64
C GLN A 383 28.80 -11.67 23.81
N LEU A 384 28.90 -11.78 22.48
CA LEU A 384 27.79 -11.51 21.57
C LEU A 384 26.67 -12.53 21.75
N GLN A 385 27.00 -13.82 21.84
CA GLN A 385 25.99 -14.86 22.07
C GLN A 385 25.28 -14.67 23.41
N TYR A 386 26.03 -14.40 24.48
CA TYR A 386 25.44 -14.15 25.80
C TYR A 386 24.56 -12.89 25.81
N HIS A 387 25.02 -11.81 25.17
CA HIS A 387 24.20 -10.60 25.02
C HIS A 387 22.91 -10.88 24.24
N ALA A 388 22.95 -11.68 23.16
CA ALA A 388 21.76 -12.08 22.42
C ALA A 388 20.77 -12.86 23.30
N GLN A 389 21.23 -13.73 24.20
CA GLN A 389 20.37 -14.43 25.16
C GLN A 389 19.67 -13.45 26.12
N VAL A 390 20.41 -12.47 26.64
CA VAL A 390 19.85 -11.42 27.51
C VAL A 390 18.85 -10.56 26.76
N ALA A 391 19.19 -10.11 25.55
CA ALA A 391 18.32 -9.31 24.70
C ALA A 391 17.03 -10.05 24.31
N ASN A 392 17.11 -11.37 24.08
CA ASN A 392 15.94 -12.21 23.82
C ASN A 392 14.93 -12.22 24.97
N VAL A 393 15.42 -12.31 26.22
CA VAL A 393 14.55 -12.19 27.40
C VAL A 393 13.89 -10.81 27.43
N GLY A 394 14.66 -9.75 27.15
CA GLY A 394 14.16 -8.37 27.04
C GLY A 394 13.09 -8.17 25.95
N ALA A 395 13.31 -8.74 24.76
CA ALA A 395 12.36 -8.69 23.66
C ALA A 395 11.05 -9.41 24.01
N PHE A 396 11.14 -10.58 24.67
CA PHE A 396 9.97 -11.34 25.09
C PHE A 396 9.12 -10.57 26.11
N ILE A 397 9.72 -10.04 27.18
CA ILE A 397 8.96 -9.32 28.23
C ILE A 397 8.35 -8.01 27.73
N SER A 398 8.96 -7.37 26.71
CA SER A 398 8.45 -6.13 26.12
C SER A 398 7.40 -6.37 25.03
N GLY A 399 7.22 -7.61 24.57
CA GLY A 399 6.35 -7.94 23.45
C GLY A 399 6.89 -7.43 22.10
N ALA A 400 8.20 -7.21 21.98
CA ALA A 400 8.83 -6.80 20.73
C ALA A 400 8.69 -7.88 19.66
N ASN A 401 8.36 -7.48 18.42
CA ASN A 401 8.34 -8.37 17.25
C ASN A 401 9.72 -8.53 16.58
N ASN A 402 10.75 -7.99 17.23
CA ASN A 402 12.13 -8.02 16.80
C ASN A 402 13.02 -8.23 18.03
N ASN A 403 13.84 -9.27 18.01
CA ASN A 403 14.80 -9.59 19.08
C ASN A 403 16.23 -9.13 18.77
N GLY A 404 16.45 -8.53 17.60
CA GLY A 404 17.69 -7.86 17.23
C GLY A 404 17.81 -6.45 17.83
N CYS A 405 18.87 -5.76 17.45
CA CYS A 405 19.22 -4.45 17.95
C CYS A 405 18.52 -3.31 17.18
N HIS A 406 18.62 -3.26 15.84
CA HIS A 406 18.18 -2.07 15.07
C HIS A 406 17.97 -2.25 13.57
N SER A 407 17.72 -3.46 13.06
CA SER A 407 17.36 -3.69 11.65
C SER A 407 16.35 -2.69 11.04
N PRO A 408 15.36 -2.12 11.77
CA PRO A 408 14.49 -1.07 11.22
C PRO A 408 15.23 0.18 10.74
N ASN A 409 16.38 0.55 11.33
CA ASN A 409 17.15 1.72 10.92
C ASN A 409 17.65 1.59 9.48
N GLY A 410 18.35 0.49 9.18
CA GLY A 410 18.88 0.20 7.84
C GLY A 410 17.79 -0.04 6.82
N ILE A 411 16.72 -0.75 7.19
CA ILE A 411 15.56 -0.99 6.32
C ILE A 411 14.90 0.35 5.97
N THR A 412 14.67 1.24 6.94
CA THR A 412 14.09 2.57 6.69
C THR A 412 14.98 3.41 5.78
N ALA A 413 16.29 3.43 6.03
CA ALA A 413 17.23 4.20 5.23
C ALA A 413 17.30 3.70 3.77
N MET A 414 17.26 2.38 3.57
CA MET A 414 17.13 1.76 2.25
C MET A 414 15.79 2.10 1.60
N PHE A 415 14.68 2.07 2.36
CA PHE A 415 13.34 2.32 1.84
C PHE A 415 13.20 3.74 1.30
N ILE A 416 13.68 4.74 2.04
CA ILE A 416 13.68 6.14 1.60
C ILE A 416 14.59 6.31 0.37
N ALA A 417 15.80 5.74 0.40
CA ALA A 417 16.76 5.84 -0.70
C ALA A 417 16.25 5.22 -2.00
N THR A 418 15.47 4.14 -1.92
CA THR A 418 15.08 3.33 -3.10
C THR A 418 13.59 3.41 -3.44
N GLY A 419 12.84 4.31 -2.80
CA GLY A 419 11.46 4.61 -3.18
C GLY A 419 10.44 3.56 -2.80
N GLN A 420 10.71 2.84 -1.70
CA GLN A 420 9.76 1.92 -1.11
C GLN A 420 8.69 2.68 -0.31
N ASP A 421 7.59 2.00 0.02
CA ASP A 421 6.60 2.56 0.95
C ASP A 421 7.16 2.49 2.38
N VAL A 422 7.65 3.63 2.88
CA VAL A 422 8.29 3.75 4.20
C VAL A 422 7.35 3.33 5.34
N ALA A 423 6.03 3.44 5.18
CA ALA A 423 5.10 2.98 6.20
C ALA A 423 5.10 1.45 6.36
N ASN A 424 5.57 0.69 5.37
CA ASN A 424 5.76 -0.75 5.49
C ASN A 424 6.94 -1.14 6.39
N VAL A 425 7.73 -0.18 6.90
CA VAL A 425 8.67 -0.44 8.01
C VAL A 425 7.92 -0.96 9.24
N ALA A 426 6.65 -0.60 9.45
CA ALA A 426 5.84 -1.16 10.54
C ALA A 426 5.71 -2.69 10.50
N GLU A 427 5.93 -3.30 9.34
CA GLU A 427 5.89 -4.75 9.12
C GLU A 427 7.28 -5.33 8.85
N SER A 428 8.07 -4.62 8.04
CA SER A 428 9.41 -5.02 7.62
C SER A 428 10.42 -4.90 8.77
N SER A 429 10.06 -4.21 9.86
CA SER A 429 10.83 -4.13 11.11
C SER A 429 10.82 -5.43 11.92
N ALA A 430 9.92 -6.37 11.65
CA ALA A 430 9.94 -7.66 12.33
C ALA A 430 11.26 -8.38 12.02
N GLY A 431 11.87 -8.98 13.04
CA GLY A 431 13.20 -9.59 12.91
C GLY A 431 13.37 -10.76 13.86
N ILE A 432 13.94 -11.85 13.36
CA ILE A 432 14.31 -13.00 14.19
C ILE A 432 15.81 -13.20 14.01
N VAL A 433 16.58 -12.69 14.98
CA VAL A 433 18.02 -12.84 15.07
C VAL A 433 18.35 -14.11 15.85
N TYR A 434 19.29 -14.88 15.32
CA TYR A 434 19.81 -16.08 15.99
C TYR A 434 21.34 -16.05 15.99
N THR A 435 21.93 -16.56 17.06
CA THR A 435 23.39 -16.68 17.21
C THR A 435 23.77 -18.03 17.81
N GLU A 436 24.86 -18.60 17.32
CA GLU A 436 25.48 -19.79 17.91
C GLU A 436 27.01 -19.72 17.82
N ILE A 437 27.67 -20.39 18.76
CA ILE A 437 29.12 -20.57 18.73
C ILE A 437 29.40 -21.89 18.05
N THR A 438 30.16 -21.82 16.96
CA THR A 438 30.55 -23.01 16.20
C THR A 438 31.58 -23.83 16.97
N PRO A 439 31.82 -25.11 16.60
CA PRO A 439 32.91 -25.91 17.18
C PRO A 439 34.30 -25.25 17.05
N ALA A 440 34.50 -24.41 16.03
CA ALA A 440 35.73 -23.65 15.80
C ALA A 440 35.85 -22.39 16.67
N ARG A 441 34.87 -22.12 17.55
CA ARG A 441 34.75 -20.90 18.37
C ARG A 441 34.47 -19.62 17.58
N ASP A 442 34.02 -19.75 16.33
CA ASP A 442 33.50 -18.64 15.52
C ASP A 442 32.04 -18.36 15.86
N LEU A 443 31.55 -17.18 15.48
CA LEU A 443 30.14 -16.79 15.66
C LEU A 443 29.36 -17.03 14.37
N TYR A 444 28.41 -17.95 14.38
CA TYR A 444 27.33 -17.93 13.39
C TYR A 444 26.26 -16.95 13.86
N ILE A 445 25.81 -16.09 12.95
CA ILE A 445 24.72 -15.14 13.17
C ILE A 445 23.82 -15.07 11.95
N SER A 446 22.52 -15.00 12.18
CA SER A 446 21.53 -14.79 11.14
C SER A 446 20.43 -13.83 11.57
N ILE A 447 19.79 -13.20 10.58
CA ILE A 447 18.54 -12.47 10.73
C ILE A 447 17.52 -13.01 9.72
N THR A 448 16.36 -13.39 10.21
CA THR A 448 15.18 -13.64 9.37
C THR A 448 14.26 -12.42 9.44
N ILE A 449 14.01 -11.79 8.29
CA ILE A 449 12.95 -10.78 8.15
C ILE A 449 11.72 -11.51 7.61
N PRO A 450 10.67 -11.73 8.42
CA PRO A 450 9.55 -12.59 8.03
C PRO A 450 8.56 -11.89 7.08
N SER A 451 8.56 -10.55 7.06
CA SER A 451 7.57 -9.76 6.33
C SER A 451 8.18 -8.52 5.67
N LEU A 452 9.20 -8.72 4.84
CA LEU A 452 9.87 -7.65 4.09
C LEU A 452 9.05 -7.23 2.86
N ILE A 453 8.54 -6.01 2.85
CA ILE A 453 7.76 -5.49 1.72
C ILE A 453 8.64 -4.57 0.89
N VAL A 454 9.04 -5.06 -0.28
CA VAL A 454 9.89 -4.33 -1.21
C VAL A 454 9.43 -4.50 -2.65
N ALA A 455 9.80 -3.54 -3.49
CA ALA A 455 9.53 -3.47 -4.91
C ALA A 455 10.73 -2.92 -5.67
N THR A 456 10.85 -3.31 -6.93
CA THR A 456 11.75 -2.67 -7.90
C THR A 456 10.98 -2.08 -9.08
N HIS A 457 9.64 -2.12 -9.00
CA HIS A 457 8.73 -1.55 -9.97
C HIS A 457 7.46 -0.98 -9.30
N GLY A 458 7.02 0.20 -9.76
CA GLY A 458 5.83 0.89 -9.27
C GLY A 458 6.05 1.69 -7.99
N GLY A 459 5.05 2.48 -7.59
CA GLY A 459 5.15 3.35 -6.42
C GLY A 459 6.27 4.39 -6.55
N GLY A 460 7.06 4.59 -5.50
CA GLY A 460 8.16 5.55 -5.47
C GLY A 460 9.42 5.12 -6.21
N THR A 461 9.52 3.85 -6.64
CA THR A 461 10.73 3.29 -7.29
C THR A 461 11.09 3.97 -8.61
N GLY A 462 10.10 4.61 -9.26
CA GLY A 462 10.29 5.35 -10.51
C GLY A 462 10.68 6.82 -10.32
N LEU A 463 10.68 7.34 -9.09
CA LEU A 463 11.08 8.72 -8.83
C LEU A 463 12.59 8.89 -9.11
N PRO A 464 13.05 10.05 -9.61
CA PRO A 464 14.40 10.18 -10.17
C PRO A 464 15.53 9.76 -9.22
N THR A 465 15.57 10.30 -8.01
CA THR A 465 16.61 9.97 -7.01
C THR A 465 16.54 8.50 -6.58
N GLN A 466 15.33 7.98 -6.40
CA GLN A 466 15.09 6.61 -5.97
C GLN A 466 15.50 5.59 -7.04
N ARG A 467 15.24 5.93 -8.31
CA ARG A 467 15.63 5.13 -9.45
C ARG A 467 17.14 5.02 -9.59
N GLU A 468 17.88 6.12 -9.46
CA GLU A 468 19.35 6.10 -9.47
C GLU A 468 19.91 5.18 -8.37
N CYS A 469 19.33 5.21 -7.18
CA CYS A 469 19.74 4.33 -6.08
C CYS A 469 19.46 2.84 -6.38
N LEU A 470 18.33 2.53 -7.03
CA LEU A 470 18.03 1.16 -7.48
C LEU A 470 18.96 0.72 -8.62
N GLU A 471 19.29 1.60 -9.56
CA GLU A 471 20.22 1.32 -10.65
C GLU A 471 21.64 1.04 -10.13
N MET A 472 22.09 1.79 -9.12
CA MET A 472 23.36 1.54 -8.42
C MET A 472 23.43 0.13 -7.79
N LEU A 473 22.30 -0.37 -7.30
CA LEU A 473 22.19 -1.74 -6.74
C LEU A 473 22.00 -2.81 -7.81
N GLY A 474 21.86 -2.43 -9.09
CA GLY A 474 21.43 -3.33 -10.15
C GLY A 474 20.03 -3.90 -9.89
N CYS A 475 19.18 -3.19 -9.17
CA CYS A 475 17.84 -3.61 -8.77
C CYS A 475 16.75 -2.93 -9.60
N THR A 476 16.95 -2.88 -10.92
CA THR A 476 15.96 -2.43 -11.88
C THR A 476 15.63 -3.52 -12.89
N GLY A 477 14.46 -3.44 -13.51
CA GLY A 477 14.00 -4.43 -14.49
C GLY A 477 13.36 -5.68 -13.87
N ARG A 478 12.94 -6.60 -14.74
CA ARG A 478 12.15 -7.78 -14.36
C ARG A 478 13.00 -8.81 -13.60
N GLY A 479 12.45 -9.41 -12.55
CA GLY A 479 13.08 -10.40 -11.69
C GLY A 479 14.07 -9.83 -10.67
N SER A 480 14.12 -8.51 -10.48
CA SER A 480 15.10 -7.86 -9.62
C SER A 480 14.66 -7.72 -8.15
N VAL A 481 13.38 -7.94 -7.83
CA VAL A 481 12.88 -7.74 -6.46
C VAL A 481 13.47 -8.71 -5.44
N ARG A 482 13.77 -9.96 -5.84
CA ARG A 482 14.39 -10.95 -4.95
C ARG A 482 15.83 -10.60 -4.64
N ARG A 483 16.59 -10.14 -5.64
CA ARG A 483 17.92 -9.56 -5.46
C ARG A 483 17.88 -8.41 -4.46
N PHE A 484 16.93 -7.50 -4.63
CA PHE A 484 16.79 -6.37 -3.73
C PHE A 484 16.44 -6.81 -2.30
N ALA A 485 15.57 -7.80 -2.13
CA ALA A 485 15.25 -8.38 -0.82
C ALA A 485 16.48 -9.01 -0.13
N GLU A 486 17.29 -9.76 -0.87
CA GLU A 486 18.54 -10.36 -0.38
C GLU A 486 19.56 -9.28 0.05
N ILE A 487 19.70 -8.21 -0.74
CA ILE A 487 20.57 -7.07 -0.39
C ILE A 487 20.06 -6.39 0.89
N VAL A 488 18.77 -6.09 0.99
CA VAL A 488 18.20 -5.45 2.20
C VAL A 488 18.41 -6.32 3.45
N ALA A 489 18.26 -7.64 3.34
CA ALA A 489 18.52 -8.56 4.44
C ALA A 489 20.00 -8.57 4.86
N GLY A 490 20.92 -8.59 3.89
CA GLY A 490 22.36 -8.49 4.16
C GLY A 490 22.76 -7.16 4.81
N VAL A 491 22.15 -6.05 4.37
CA VAL A 491 22.31 -4.73 5.02
C VAL A 491 21.83 -4.78 6.47
N ALA A 492 20.64 -5.36 6.72
CA ALA A 492 20.10 -5.50 8.07
C ALA A 492 21.06 -6.29 8.97
N LEU A 493 21.58 -7.43 8.52
CA LEU A 493 22.55 -8.24 9.28
C LEU A 493 23.85 -7.46 9.58
N ALA A 494 24.36 -6.69 8.62
CA ALA A 494 25.53 -5.84 8.83
C ALA A 494 25.33 -4.84 9.98
N GLY A 495 24.15 -4.21 10.00
CA GLY A 495 23.75 -3.32 11.09
C GLY A 495 23.74 -4.05 12.43
N GLU A 496 23.07 -5.20 12.49
CA GLU A 496 22.96 -6.03 13.71
C GLU A 496 24.33 -6.36 14.30
N ILE A 497 25.26 -6.88 13.49
CA ILE A 497 26.62 -7.24 13.92
C ILE A 497 27.33 -6.02 14.51
N SER A 498 27.30 -4.88 13.80
CA SER A 498 28.02 -3.68 14.23
C SER A 498 27.46 -3.12 15.54
N LEU A 499 26.14 -3.04 15.69
CA LEU A 499 25.53 -2.48 16.91
C LEU A 499 25.67 -3.44 18.09
N ALA A 500 25.45 -4.74 17.89
CA ALA A 500 25.63 -5.74 18.93
C ALA A 500 27.06 -5.70 19.49
N ALA A 501 28.07 -5.61 18.60
CA ALA A 501 29.46 -5.44 19.00
C ALA A 501 29.72 -4.15 19.78
N ALA A 502 29.16 -3.01 19.36
CA ALA A 502 29.33 -1.73 20.07
C ALA A 502 28.75 -1.78 21.49
N ILE A 503 27.60 -2.43 21.67
CA ILE A 503 26.95 -2.58 22.98
C ILE A 503 27.76 -3.54 23.86
N SER A 504 28.11 -4.72 23.33
CA SER A 504 28.81 -5.77 24.08
C SER A 504 30.24 -5.40 24.48
N SER A 505 30.92 -4.55 23.70
CA SER A 505 32.27 -4.05 24.02
C SER A 505 32.27 -2.82 24.95
N LEU A 506 31.10 -2.28 25.30
CA LEU A 506 30.92 -1.02 26.04
C LEU A 506 31.44 0.25 25.31
N ASP A 507 31.82 0.15 24.03
CA ASP A 507 32.26 1.28 23.19
C ASP A 507 31.12 2.22 22.76
N TRP A 508 29.86 1.88 23.07
CA TRP A 508 28.64 2.56 22.60
C TRP A 508 28.57 4.07 22.96
N VAL A 509 28.99 4.45 24.17
CA VAL A 509 28.87 5.84 24.67
C VAL A 509 29.82 6.80 23.95
N SER A 510 31.04 6.36 23.62
CA SER A 510 32.07 7.24 23.03
C SER A 510 31.80 7.61 21.56
N SER A 511 31.16 6.71 20.80
CA SER A 511 30.91 6.90 19.36
C SER A 511 29.72 7.82 19.09
N HIS A 512 28.65 7.72 19.89
CA HIS A 512 27.50 8.62 19.81
C HIS A 512 27.88 10.05 20.22
N GLU A 513 28.76 10.22 21.22
CA GLU A 513 29.22 11.55 21.63
C GLU A 513 30.11 12.24 20.59
N LYS A 514 30.93 11.49 19.85
CA LYS A 514 31.89 12.05 18.88
C LYS A 514 31.28 12.41 17.52
N TYR A 515 30.28 11.67 17.07
CA TYR A 515 29.73 11.79 15.71
C TYR A 515 28.22 12.04 15.66
N GLY A 516 27.49 11.87 16.76
CA GLY A 516 26.02 12.03 16.82
C GLY A 516 25.55 13.39 17.34
N ARG A 517 26.45 14.24 17.86
CA ARG A 517 26.12 15.60 18.28
C ARG A 517 26.37 16.59 17.14
N ASN A 518 25.32 17.00 16.46
CA ASN A 518 25.31 18.28 15.74
C ASN A 518 25.23 19.39 16.80
N ARG A 519 26.38 19.96 17.20
CA ARG A 519 26.41 21.22 17.96
C ARG A 519 26.40 22.40 17.03
#